data_AF-A0A5S3XSS7-F1
#
_entry.id   AF-A0A5S3XSS7-F1
#
_cell.length_a   1.000
_cell.length_b   1.000
_cell.length_c   1.000
_cell.angle_alpha   90.00
_cell.angle_beta   90.00
_cell.angle_gamma   90.00
#
_symmetry.space_group_name_H-M   'P 1'
#
loop_
_entity.id
_entity.type
_entity.pdbx_description
1 polymer ?
#
loop_
_entity_poly.entity_id
_entity_poly.type
_entity_poly.pdbx_seq_one_letter_code
_entity_poly.pdbx_strand_id
1 'polypeptide(L)'
;MATARKRQVSLTDTKYYHCISRCVRRAYLCGEDKVTGQSYEHRRGWIEAKVFELAKVFCIDVCAYAVMSNHTHTVLYVDDVKANRLSDKAVIIRWHKLFKGTILSYKYLQGERLDSAQQYFLNKDIEQFRERLSSLSWFMRVLNESIARKANKEDNCTGRFWEGRFKSQALLDEAALAACMAYVDLNPIRAKMADTPETSDYTSVKTRCEHAKEGKQPKHLARFAGSPRKHMPKGLPFE
;
A
#
# COMPACT_ATOMS: atom_id res chain seq x y z
N MET A 1 16.03 -19.78 7.55
CA MET A 1 16.16 -18.46 8.21
C MET A 1 15.32 -17.42 7.47
N ALA A 2 14.63 -16.53 8.16
CA ALA A 2 13.89 -15.44 7.50
C ALA A 2 14.88 -14.38 6.98
N THR A 3 14.99 -14.23 5.66
CA THR A 3 15.85 -13.22 5.03
C THR A 3 15.35 -11.81 5.37
N ALA A 4 16.27 -10.91 5.73
CA ALA A 4 15.91 -9.51 6.01
C ALA A 4 15.37 -8.83 4.74
N ARG A 5 14.28 -8.05 4.85
CA ARG A 5 13.63 -7.42 3.68
C ARG A 5 14.52 -6.48 2.87
N LYS A 6 15.51 -5.83 3.51
CA LYS A 6 16.53 -5.06 2.79
C LYS A 6 17.33 -5.89 1.78
N ARG A 7 17.30 -7.23 1.90
CA ARG A 7 17.87 -8.20 0.98
C ARG A 7 16.83 -8.87 0.07
N GLN A 8 15.54 -8.56 0.22
CA GLN A 8 14.43 -9.11 -0.58
C GLN A 8 13.78 -8.06 -1.50
N VAL A 9 13.96 -6.76 -1.18
CA VAL A 9 13.51 -5.64 -2.02
C VAL A 9 14.74 -5.06 -2.68
N SER A 10 14.82 -5.23 -3.99
CA SER A 10 15.87 -4.71 -4.85
C SER A 10 15.21 -3.86 -5.93
N LEU A 11 15.30 -2.54 -5.79
CA LEU A 11 14.70 -1.61 -6.73
C LEU A 11 15.48 -1.53 -8.05
N THR A 12 16.69 -2.11 -8.12
CA THR A 12 17.43 -2.26 -9.37
C THR A 12 16.86 -3.38 -10.22
N ASP A 13 16.35 -4.44 -9.59
CA ASP A 13 15.86 -5.63 -10.29
C ASP A 13 14.39 -5.47 -10.68
N THR A 14 13.56 -4.92 -9.78
CA THR A 14 12.17 -4.55 -10.09
C THR A 14 11.62 -3.52 -9.12
N LYS A 15 10.66 -2.72 -9.60
CA LYS A 15 9.86 -1.80 -8.79
C LYS A 15 8.52 -2.40 -8.35
N TYR A 16 8.12 -3.56 -8.89
CA TYR A 16 6.82 -4.17 -8.64
C TYR A 16 6.90 -5.30 -7.62
N TYR A 17 6.02 -5.25 -6.61
CA TYR A 17 5.98 -6.23 -5.54
C TYR A 17 4.55 -6.65 -5.21
N HIS A 18 4.35 -7.96 -5.06
CA HIS A 18 3.15 -8.54 -4.46
C HIS A 18 3.32 -8.69 -2.96
N CYS A 19 2.45 -8.07 -2.19
CA CYS A 19 2.45 -8.06 -0.74
C CYS A 19 1.24 -8.79 -0.18
N ILE A 20 1.47 -9.56 0.88
CA ILE A 20 0.43 -10.34 1.56
C ILE A 20 0.54 -10.19 3.08
N SER A 21 -0.54 -9.79 3.74
CA SER A 21 -0.66 -9.76 5.20
C SER A 21 -1.79 -10.67 5.65
N ARG A 22 -1.54 -11.62 6.57
CA ARG A 22 -2.54 -12.58 7.07
C ARG A 22 -2.78 -12.39 8.58
N CYS A 23 -4.03 -12.30 9.00
CA CYS A 23 -4.39 -12.15 10.41
C CYS A 23 -4.24 -13.48 11.15
N VAL A 24 -3.99 -13.44 12.46
CA VAL A 24 -3.98 -14.65 13.28
C VAL A 24 -5.35 -15.33 13.24
N ARG A 25 -5.36 -16.65 13.46
CA ARG A 25 -6.60 -17.42 13.55
C ARG A 25 -7.50 -16.81 14.64
N ARG A 26 -8.79 -16.63 14.33
CA ARG A 26 -9.82 -16.01 15.19
C ARG A 26 -9.71 -14.50 15.45
N ALA A 27 -8.77 -13.78 14.85
CA ALA A 27 -8.78 -12.31 14.88
C ALA A 27 -9.72 -11.68 13.82
N TYR A 28 -10.39 -12.50 13.00
CA TYR A 28 -11.33 -12.13 11.94
C TYR A 28 -10.98 -10.80 11.25
N LEU A 29 -10.11 -10.87 10.24
CA LEU A 29 -9.78 -9.67 9.46
C LEU A 29 -11.05 -9.05 8.87
N CYS A 30 -11.88 -9.89 8.26
CA CYS A 30 -13.24 -9.60 7.80
C CYS A 30 -14.09 -10.89 7.88
N GLY A 31 -15.37 -10.81 7.53
CA GLY A 31 -16.27 -11.96 7.54
C GLY A 31 -17.03 -12.13 8.84
N GLU A 32 -17.87 -13.16 8.87
CA GLU A 32 -18.70 -13.50 10.02
C GLU A 32 -18.01 -14.57 10.87
N ASP A 33 -17.96 -14.33 12.18
CA ASP A 33 -17.62 -15.35 13.16
C ASP A 33 -18.80 -16.30 13.34
N LYS A 34 -18.70 -17.48 12.75
CA LYS A 34 -19.74 -18.52 12.81
C LYS A 34 -20.08 -18.99 14.24
N VAL A 35 -19.23 -18.70 15.22
CA VAL A 35 -19.48 -19.08 16.62
C VAL A 35 -20.35 -18.05 17.33
N THR A 36 -20.08 -16.76 17.10
CA THR A 36 -20.77 -15.65 17.80
C THR A 36 -21.86 -14.98 16.95
N GLY A 37 -21.87 -15.21 15.63
CA GLY A 37 -22.69 -14.49 14.66
C GLY A 37 -22.21 -13.05 14.39
N GLN A 38 -21.10 -12.63 15.00
CA GLN A 38 -20.58 -11.28 14.83
C GLN A 38 -19.99 -11.11 13.42
N SER A 39 -20.45 -10.09 12.70
CA SER A 39 -19.88 -9.72 11.40
C SER A 39 -18.77 -8.68 11.55
N TYR A 40 -17.70 -8.88 10.79
CA TYR A 40 -16.53 -8.01 10.65
C TYR A 40 -16.33 -7.55 9.21
N GLU A 41 -17.33 -7.74 8.34
CA GLU A 41 -17.25 -7.36 6.92
C GLU A 41 -16.97 -5.86 6.69
N HIS A 42 -17.43 -5.00 7.61
CA HIS A 42 -17.16 -3.55 7.57
C HIS A 42 -15.66 -3.20 7.61
N ARG A 43 -14.81 -4.10 8.14
CA ARG A 43 -13.35 -3.90 8.18
C ARG A 43 -12.72 -3.87 6.79
N ARG A 44 -13.36 -4.44 5.75
CA ARG A 44 -12.84 -4.37 4.36
C ARG A 44 -12.69 -2.91 3.90
N GLY A 45 -13.70 -2.10 4.15
CA GLY A 45 -13.68 -0.67 3.82
C GLY A 45 -12.58 0.09 4.59
N TRP A 46 -12.27 -0.31 5.82
CA TRP A 46 -11.16 0.30 6.57
C TRP A 46 -9.81 0.02 5.90
N ILE A 47 -9.61 -1.21 5.43
CA ILE A 47 -8.37 -1.64 4.79
C ILE A 47 -8.20 -0.92 3.46
N GLU A 48 -9.22 -0.95 2.59
CA GLU A 48 -9.19 -0.28 1.30
C GLU A 48 -8.95 1.23 1.43
N ALA A 49 -9.73 1.89 2.30
CA ALA A 49 -9.55 3.31 2.56
C ALA A 49 -8.13 3.63 3.03
N LYS A 50 -7.55 2.80 3.91
CA LYS A 50 -6.18 3.00 4.38
C LYS A 50 -5.14 2.78 3.28
N VAL A 51 -5.30 1.78 2.43
CA VAL A 51 -4.43 1.56 1.27
C VAL A 51 -4.39 2.80 0.38
N PHE A 52 -5.56 3.38 0.06
CA PHE A 52 -5.64 4.57 -0.79
C PHE A 52 -5.18 5.86 -0.09
N GLU A 53 -5.40 5.99 1.21
CA GLU A 53 -4.84 7.08 2.02
C GLU A 53 -3.31 7.05 1.94
N LEU A 54 -2.69 5.88 2.14
CA LEU A 54 -1.25 5.71 2.11
C LEU A 54 -0.68 5.97 0.71
N ALA A 55 -1.34 5.51 -0.36
CA ALA A 55 -0.92 5.75 -1.75
C ALA A 55 -0.87 7.25 -2.12
N LYS A 56 -1.70 8.09 -1.49
CA LYS A 56 -1.65 9.56 -1.67
C LYS A 56 -0.40 10.17 -1.03
N VAL A 57 0.04 9.62 0.10
CA VAL A 57 1.15 10.16 0.91
C VAL A 57 2.50 9.60 0.49
N PHE A 58 2.61 8.28 0.32
CA PHE A 58 3.82 7.61 -0.12
C PHE A 58 4.10 7.84 -1.61
N CYS A 59 5.33 7.55 -2.02
CA CYS A 59 5.73 7.39 -3.41
C CYS A 59 5.58 5.92 -3.83
N ILE A 60 4.40 5.37 -3.58
CA ILE A 60 4.04 3.98 -3.91
C ILE A 60 2.65 3.99 -4.53
N ASP A 61 2.54 3.41 -5.72
CA ASP A 61 1.26 3.29 -6.42
C ASP A 61 0.66 1.89 -6.23
N VAL A 62 -0.66 1.81 -6.21
CA VAL A 62 -1.41 0.56 -6.06
C VAL A 62 -1.78 0.05 -7.44
N CYS A 63 -1.21 -1.08 -7.85
CA CYS A 63 -1.46 -1.69 -9.16
C CYS A 63 -2.74 -2.54 -9.13
N ALA A 64 -2.84 -3.40 -8.11
CA ALA A 64 -3.99 -4.25 -7.82
C ALA A 64 -4.12 -4.49 -6.31
N TYR A 65 -5.30 -4.86 -5.85
CA TYR A 65 -5.54 -5.29 -4.49
C TYR A 65 -6.78 -6.19 -4.40
N ALA A 66 -6.80 -7.04 -3.37
CA ALA A 66 -7.99 -7.76 -2.95
C ALA A 66 -7.97 -7.90 -1.43
N VAL A 67 -9.04 -7.47 -0.78
CA VAL A 67 -9.23 -7.70 0.66
C VAL A 67 -9.98 -9.02 0.83
N MET A 68 -9.33 -10.04 1.38
CA MET A 68 -9.92 -11.36 1.66
C MET A 68 -10.39 -11.46 3.12
N SER A 69 -11.07 -12.53 3.51
CA SER A 69 -11.63 -12.62 4.88
C SER A 69 -10.58 -12.77 5.99
N ASN A 70 -9.39 -13.29 5.69
CA ASN A 70 -8.30 -13.45 6.68
C ASN A 70 -6.93 -12.94 6.22
N HIS A 71 -6.84 -12.36 5.02
CA HIS A 71 -5.62 -11.76 4.52
C HIS A 71 -5.89 -10.66 3.50
N THR A 72 -4.88 -9.87 3.19
CA THR A 72 -4.92 -8.89 2.11
C THR A 72 -3.89 -9.26 1.06
N HIS A 73 -4.22 -8.97 -0.20
CA HIS A 73 -3.28 -8.97 -1.31
C HIS A 73 -3.17 -7.54 -1.85
N THR A 74 -1.95 -7.05 -2.03
CA THR A 74 -1.67 -5.77 -2.72
C THR A 74 -0.52 -5.94 -3.70
N VAL A 75 -0.68 -5.45 -4.91
CA VAL A 75 0.40 -5.32 -5.91
C VAL A 75 0.79 -3.86 -5.94
N LEU A 76 2.03 -3.57 -5.59
CA LEU A 76 2.53 -2.22 -5.33
C LEU A 76 3.69 -1.90 -6.27
N TYR A 77 3.73 -0.68 -6.76
CA TYR A 77 4.85 -0.12 -7.51
C TYR A 77 5.58 0.91 -6.66
N VAL A 78 6.88 0.73 -6.46
CA VAL A 78 7.73 1.69 -5.73
C VAL A 78 8.25 2.74 -6.71
N ASP A 79 7.81 3.99 -6.55
CA ASP A 79 8.19 5.12 -7.40
C ASP A 79 9.33 5.92 -6.75
N ASP A 80 10.53 5.35 -6.76
CA ASP A 80 11.74 5.99 -6.26
C ASP A 80 12.14 7.22 -7.11
N VAL A 81 11.80 7.23 -8.40
CA VAL A 81 11.98 8.40 -9.26
C VAL A 81 11.15 9.59 -8.74
N LYS A 82 9.87 9.40 -8.41
CA LYS A 82 9.05 10.44 -7.77
C LYS A 82 9.62 10.81 -6.41
N ALA A 83 10.05 9.83 -5.62
CA ALA A 83 10.63 10.11 -4.30
C ALA A 83 11.85 11.03 -4.42
N ASN A 84 12.73 10.83 -5.40
CA ASN A 84 13.91 11.66 -5.64
C ASN A 84 13.57 13.04 -6.23
N ARG A 85 12.49 13.15 -7.00
CA ARG A 85 12.04 14.43 -7.58
C ARG A 85 11.36 15.37 -6.58
N LEU A 86 10.88 14.87 -5.44
CA LEU A 86 10.20 15.72 -4.45
C LEU A 86 11.14 16.81 -3.89
N SER A 87 10.63 18.01 -3.69
CA SER A 87 11.36 19.01 -2.89
C SER A 87 11.36 18.62 -1.41
N ASP A 88 12.32 19.13 -0.65
CA ASP A 88 12.43 18.88 0.79
C ASP A 88 11.17 19.27 1.54
N LYS A 89 10.61 20.43 1.20
CA LYS A 89 9.29 20.87 1.71
C LYS A 89 8.19 19.84 1.44
N ALA A 90 8.15 19.27 0.23
CA ALA A 90 7.15 18.28 -0.13
C ALA A 90 7.34 16.93 0.61
N VAL A 91 8.60 16.53 0.87
CA VAL A 91 8.92 15.36 1.70
C VAL A 91 8.43 15.57 3.12
N ILE A 92 8.74 16.71 3.74
CA ILE A 92 8.31 17.02 5.12
C ILE A 92 6.78 17.06 5.21
N ILE A 93 6.10 17.76 4.30
CA ILE A 93 4.63 17.83 4.28
C ILE A 93 4.01 16.44 4.16
N ARG A 94 4.55 15.57 3.29
CA ARG A 94 4.07 14.19 3.16
C ARG A 94 4.30 13.39 4.45
N TRP A 95 5.48 13.50 5.05
CA TRP A 95 5.80 12.81 6.30
C TRP A 95 4.85 13.22 7.43
N HIS A 96 4.59 14.52 7.59
CA HIS A 96 3.72 15.09 8.62
C HIS A 96 2.26 14.66 8.50
N LYS A 97 1.80 14.17 7.34
CA LYS A 97 0.43 13.64 7.18
C LYS A 97 0.20 12.34 7.94
N LEU A 98 1.25 11.58 8.24
CA LEU A 98 1.15 10.25 8.86
C LEU A 98 1.93 10.13 10.16
N PHE A 99 2.96 10.95 10.34
CA PHE A 99 3.88 10.86 11.46
C PHE A 99 4.12 12.24 12.07
N LYS A 100 4.49 12.27 13.35
CA LYS A 100 4.96 13.51 13.97
C LYS A 100 6.27 13.96 13.32
N GLY A 101 6.37 15.26 13.03
CA GLY A 101 7.59 15.92 12.62
C GLY A 101 8.60 16.10 13.76
N THR A 102 9.82 16.49 13.40
CA THR A 102 10.82 17.02 14.33
C THR A 102 10.67 18.53 14.48
N ILE A 103 11.21 19.11 15.56
CA ILE A 103 11.18 20.56 15.80
C ILE A 103 11.72 21.32 14.59
N LEU A 104 12.86 20.87 14.04
CA LEU A 104 13.50 21.49 12.87
C LEU A 104 12.60 21.44 11.63
N SER A 105 11.88 20.33 11.43
CA SER A 105 10.97 20.21 10.30
C SER A 105 9.77 21.15 10.41
N TYR A 106 9.27 21.46 11.63
CA TYR A 106 8.23 22.47 11.82
C TYR A 106 8.75 23.88 11.59
N LYS A 107 9.92 24.23 12.16
CA LYS A 107 10.60 25.52 11.93
C LYS A 107 10.81 25.79 10.44
N TYR A 108 11.28 24.80 9.71
CA TYR A 108 11.48 24.89 8.26
C TYR A 108 10.17 25.14 7.51
N LEU A 109 9.07 24.46 7.86
CA LEU A 109 7.77 24.70 7.24
C LEU A 109 7.20 26.09 7.54
N GLN A 110 7.54 26.66 8.68
CA GLN A 110 7.17 28.02 9.10
C GLN A 110 8.07 29.10 8.47
N GLY A 111 9.12 28.71 7.74
CA GLY A 111 10.05 29.66 7.11
C GLY A 111 11.04 30.28 8.09
N GLU A 112 11.20 29.71 9.29
CA GLU A 112 12.23 30.15 10.23
C GLU A 112 13.63 29.89 9.67
N ARG A 113 14.56 30.80 9.98
CA ARG A 113 15.96 30.65 9.60
C ARG A 113 16.62 29.62 10.52
N LEU A 114 17.21 28.59 9.91
CA LEU A 114 18.00 27.57 10.60
C LEU A 114 19.49 27.93 10.50
N ASP A 115 20.23 27.72 11.58
CA ASP A 115 21.70 27.76 11.53
C ASP A 115 22.28 26.55 10.79
N SER A 116 23.60 26.55 10.55
CA SER A 116 24.28 25.50 9.78
C SER A 116 24.15 24.10 10.42
N ALA A 117 24.19 24.01 11.76
CA ALA A 117 24.07 22.75 12.46
C ALA A 117 22.62 22.23 12.41
N GLN A 118 21.65 23.11 12.63
CA GLN A 118 20.22 22.81 12.50
C GLN A 118 19.88 22.35 11.07
N GLN A 119 20.39 23.04 10.05
CA GLN A 119 20.18 22.65 8.66
C GLN A 119 20.78 21.28 8.36
N TYR A 120 21.96 20.97 8.90
CA TYR A 120 22.59 19.65 8.75
C TYR A 120 21.71 18.52 9.32
N PHE A 121 21.18 18.69 10.54
CA PHE A 121 20.29 17.68 11.14
C PHE A 121 18.96 17.56 10.39
N LEU A 122 18.39 18.69 9.94
CA LEU A 122 17.18 18.67 9.13
C LEU A 122 17.39 17.91 7.81
N ASN A 123 18.52 18.11 7.13
CA ASN A 123 18.83 17.41 5.88
C ASN A 123 18.88 15.89 6.08
N LYS A 124 19.45 15.42 7.20
CA LYS A 124 19.42 14.00 7.57
C LYS A 124 18.00 13.47 7.81
N ASP A 125 17.17 14.25 8.50
CA ASP A 125 15.76 13.90 8.70
C ASP A 125 15.03 13.78 7.36
N ILE A 126 15.22 14.75 6.45
CA ILE A 126 14.59 14.76 5.13
C ILE A 126 15.02 13.55 4.30
N GLU A 127 16.31 13.24 4.26
CA GLU A 127 16.83 12.07 3.54
C GLU A 127 16.18 10.78 4.06
N GLN A 128 16.11 10.62 5.38
CA GLN A 128 15.43 9.49 6.01
C GLN A 128 13.93 9.46 5.68
N PHE A 129 13.22 10.60 5.74
CA PHE A 129 11.80 10.65 5.40
C PHE A 129 11.56 10.27 3.94
N ARG A 130 12.42 10.72 3.02
CA ARG A 130 12.36 10.42 1.59
C ARG A 130 12.53 8.93 1.31
N GLU A 131 13.53 8.30 1.93
CA GLU A 131 13.74 6.84 1.85
C GLU A 131 12.50 6.09 2.37
N ARG A 132 11.98 6.49 3.52
CA ARG A 132 10.81 5.84 4.13
C ARG A 132 9.54 6.00 3.31
N LEU A 133 9.32 7.17 2.69
CA LEU A 133 8.16 7.44 1.83
C LEU A 133 8.16 6.61 0.53
N SER A 134 9.28 5.99 0.16
CA SER A 134 9.39 5.04 -0.94
C SER A 134 9.63 3.60 -0.46
N SER A 135 9.56 3.34 0.85
CA SER A 135 9.83 2.02 1.41
C SER A 135 8.56 1.17 1.51
N LEU A 136 8.56 0.04 0.80
CA LEU A 136 7.51 -0.98 0.89
C LEU A 136 7.28 -1.45 2.34
N SER A 137 8.35 -1.56 3.12
CA SER A 137 8.26 -1.98 4.53
C SER A 137 7.58 -0.94 5.40
N TRP A 138 7.81 0.36 5.15
CA TRP A 138 7.12 1.42 5.87
C TRP A 138 5.65 1.52 5.47
N PHE A 139 5.34 1.41 4.19
CA PHE A 139 3.96 1.37 3.71
C PHE A 139 3.16 0.26 4.39
N MET A 140 3.67 -0.97 4.32
CA MET A 140 3.00 -2.13 4.92
C MET A 140 2.97 -2.07 6.45
N ARG A 141 3.98 -1.46 7.09
CA ARG A 141 3.96 -1.22 8.54
C ARG A 141 2.78 -0.33 8.93
N VAL A 142 2.63 0.83 8.30
CA VAL A 142 1.56 1.79 8.65
C VAL A 142 0.18 1.18 8.38
N LEU A 143 0.02 0.47 7.24
CA LEU A 143 -1.22 -0.23 6.92
C LEU A 143 -1.57 -1.25 8.00
N ASN A 144 -0.66 -2.19 8.27
CA ASN A 144 -0.94 -3.29 9.19
C ASN A 144 -1.12 -2.79 10.64
N GLU A 145 -0.31 -1.83 11.09
CA GLU A 145 -0.42 -1.25 12.43
C GLU A 145 -1.76 -0.54 12.64
N SER A 146 -2.20 0.26 11.66
CA SER A 146 -3.47 0.97 11.72
C SER A 146 -4.66 0.01 11.85
N ILE A 147 -4.67 -1.06 11.07
CA ILE A 147 -5.75 -2.06 11.09
C ILE A 147 -5.71 -2.86 12.39
N ALA A 148 -4.53 -3.32 12.83
CA ALA A 148 -4.38 -4.07 14.08
C ALA A 148 -4.85 -3.26 15.30
N ARG A 149 -4.46 -1.98 15.39
CA ARG A 149 -4.87 -1.11 16.51
C ARG A 149 -6.38 -0.88 16.53
N LYS A 150 -6.99 -0.69 15.35
CA LYS A 150 -8.43 -0.45 15.24
C LYS A 150 -9.25 -1.71 15.55
N ALA A 151 -8.83 -2.86 15.01
CA ALA A 151 -9.47 -4.15 15.26
C ALA A 151 -9.34 -4.57 16.74
N ASN A 152 -8.14 -4.54 17.32
CA ASN A 152 -7.94 -4.88 18.74
C ASN A 152 -8.76 -3.97 19.68
N LYS A 153 -8.91 -2.68 19.31
CA LYS A 153 -9.76 -1.75 20.07
C LYS A 153 -11.25 -2.12 19.94
N GLU A 154 -11.72 -2.45 18.74
CA GLU A 154 -13.10 -2.91 18.51
C GLU A 154 -13.40 -4.21 19.25
N ASP A 155 -12.45 -5.15 19.24
CA ASP A 155 -12.56 -6.47 19.88
C ASP A 155 -12.28 -6.42 21.39
N ASN A 156 -12.01 -5.23 21.95
CA ASN A 156 -11.61 -5.02 23.34
C ASN A 156 -10.51 -6.00 23.81
N CYS A 157 -9.53 -6.26 22.96
CA CYS A 157 -8.49 -7.25 23.20
C CYS A 157 -7.08 -6.65 23.07
N THR A 158 -6.10 -7.37 23.62
CA THR A 158 -4.68 -7.02 23.47
C THR A 158 -3.93 -8.17 22.81
N GLY A 159 -2.76 -7.86 22.23
CA GLY A 159 -1.91 -8.86 21.61
C GLY A 159 -1.87 -8.79 20.09
N ARG A 160 -1.48 -9.91 19.48
CA ARG A 160 -1.03 -9.97 18.09
C ARG A 160 -2.20 -10.18 17.13
N PHE A 161 -2.43 -9.20 16.25
CA PHE A 161 -3.46 -9.29 15.21
C PHE A 161 -2.98 -10.00 13.92
N TRP A 162 -1.74 -9.76 13.50
CA TRP A 162 -1.17 -10.36 12.28
C TRP A 162 -0.28 -11.57 12.60
N GLU A 163 -0.40 -12.69 11.87
CA GLU A 163 0.39 -13.93 12.08
C GLU A 163 1.90 -13.69 12.04
N GLY A 164 2.30 -12.65 11.32
CA GLY A 164 3.64 -12.52 10.81
C GLY A 164 3.94 -11.09 10.40
N ARG A 165 5.17 -10.93 9.95
CA ARG A 165 5.49 -9.83 9.07
C ARG A 165 4.86 -10.14 7.70
N PHE A 166 4.49 -9.13 6.92
CA PHE A 166 3.94 -9.32 5.57
C PHE A 166 4.91 -10.10 4.65
N LYS A 167 4.39 -10.89 3.73
CA LYS A 167 5.19 -11.50 2.65
C LYS A 167 5.31 -10.51 1.49
N SER A 168 6.45 -10.50 0.82
CA SER A 168 6.69 -9.70 -0.40
C SER A 168 7.35 -10.57 -1.46
N GLN A 169 6.80 -10.58 -2.67
CA GLN A 169 7.33 -11.27 -3.83
C GLN A 169 7.66 -10.24 -4.92
N ALA A 170 8.89 -10.24 -5.41
CA ALA A 170 9.31 -9.41 -6.54
C ALA A 170 8.68 -9.94 -7.84
N LEU A 171 8.20 -9.03 -8.68
CA LEU A 171 7.61 -9.32 -10.00
C LEU A 171 8.59 -8.80 -11.07
N LEU A 172 9.33 -9.71 -11.68
CA LEU A 172 10.56 -9.37 -12.44
C LEU A 172 10.30 -8.93 -13.89
N ASP A 173 9.13 -9.24 -14.43
CA ASP A 173 8.74 -8.90 -15.79
C ASP A 173 7.24 -8.57 -15.90
N GLU A 174 6.83 -8.09 -17.06
CA GLU A 174 5.45 -7.66 -17.33
C GLU A 174 4.46 -8.83 -17.28
N ALA A 175 4.87 -10.03 -17.71
CA ALA A 175 4.03 -11.22 -17.67
C ALA A 175 3.76 -11.67 -16.22
N ALA A 176 4.78 -11.65 -15.37
CA ALA A 176 4.68 -11.92 -13.94
C ALA A 176 3.80 -10.86 -13.25
N LEU A 177 3.92 -9.59 -13.64
CA LEU A 177 3.06 -8.52 -13.13
C LEU A 177 1.59 -8.74 -13.53
N ALA A 178 1.30 -8.98 -14.81
CA ALA A 178 -0.05 -9.22 -15.31
C ALA A 178 -0.68 -10.46 -14.67
N ALA A 179 0.06 -11.58 -14.64
CA ALA A 179 -0.39 -12.82 -14.01
C ALA A 179 -0.65 -12.63 -12.51
N CYS A 180 0.18 -11.87 -11.80
CA CYS A 180 -0.03 -11.58 -10.40
C CYS A 180 -1.25 -10.69 -10.15
N MET A 181 -1.46 -9.66 -10.97
CA MET A 181 -2.64 -8.80 -10.89
C MET A 181 -3.92 -9.62 -11.12
N ALA A 182 -3.96 -10.41 -12.20
CA ALA A 182 -5.09 -11.30 -12.48
C ALA A 182 -5.31 -12.33 -11.34
N TYR A 183 -4.24 -12.91 -10.82
CA TYR A 183 -4.31 -13.78 -9.63
C TYR A 183 -4.99 -13.06 -8.47
N VAL A 184 -4.55 -11.85 -8.12
CA VAL A 184 -5.09 -11.07 -6.99
C VAL A 184 -6.57 -10.76 -7.21
N ASP A 185 -6.93 -10.28 -8.39
CA ASP A 185 -8.31 -9.91 -8.74
C ASP A 185 -9.26 -11.14 -8.75
N LEU A 186 -8.77 -12.32 -9.14
CA LEU A 186 -9.55 -13.56 -9.18
C LEU A 186 -9.58 -14.33 -7.85
N ASN A 187 -8.85 -13.89 -6.82
CA ASN A 187 -8.80 -14.60 -5.55
C ASN A 187 -10.17 -14.70 -4.84
N PRO A 188 -10.99 -13.65 -4.78
CA PRO A 188 -12.34 -13.73 -4.20
C PRO A 188 -13.22 -14.78 -4.89
N ILE A 189 -13.13 -14.89 -6.22
CA ILE A 189 -13.88 -15.88 -7.01
C ILE A 189 -13.40 -17.28 -6.69
N ARG A 190 -12.09 -17.50 -6.70
CA ARG A 190 -11.49 -18.79 -6.32
C ARG A 190 -11.86 -19.21 -4.89
N ALA A 191 -12.01 -18.26 -3.99
CA ALA A 191 -12.42 -18.48 -2.61
C ALA A 191 -13.94 -18.61 -2.43
N LYS A 192 -14.74 -18.54 -3.51
CA LYS A 192 -16.21 -18.53 -3.50
C LYS A 192 -16.82 -17.41 -2.65
N MET A 193 -16.14 -16.27 -2.58
CA MET A 193 -16.63 -15.05 -1.94
C MET A 193 -17.46 -14.18 -2.89
N ALA A 194 -17.28 -14.36 -4.20
CA ALA A 194 -18.03 -13.70 -5.26
C ALA A 194 -18.12 -14.62 -6.48
N ASP A 195 -19.17 -14.49 -7.29
CA ASP A 195 -19.35 -15.31 -8.48
C ASP A 195 -18.62 -14.73 -9.70
N THR A 196 -18.49 -13.40 -9.76
CA THR A 196 -17.85 -12.67 -10.86
C THR A 196 -16.89 -11.58 -10.34
N PRO A 197 -15.91 -11.13 -11.15
CA PRO A 197 -15.07 -9.98 -10.82
C PRO A 197 -15.87 -8.71 -10.51
N GLU A 198 -16.94 -8.44 -11.24
CA GLU A 198 -17.80 -7.26 -11.08
C GLU A 198 -18.56 -7.26 -9.74
N THR A 199 -18.83 -8.44 -9.19
CA THR A 199 -19.48 -8.62 -7.88
C THR A 199 -18.47 -8.79 -6.74
N SER A 200 -17.16 -8.69 -7.01
CA SER A 200 -16.12 -8.91 -6.01
C SER A 200 -15.75 -7.60 -5.28
N ASP A 201 -16.51 -7.30 -4.23
CA ASP A 201 -16.32 -6.08 -3.44
C ASP A 201 -14.91 -5.94 -2.87
N TYR A 202 -14.42 -4.70 -2.76
CA TYR A 202 -13.10 -4.36 -2.23
C TYR A 202 -11.93 -4.99 -2.99
N THR A 203 -12.03 -4.97 -4.32
CA THR A 203 -10.98 -5.39 -5.26
C THR A 203 -10.66 -4.32 -6.29
N SER A 204 -9.45 -4.39 -6.85
CA SER A 204 -9.09 -3.54 -7.98
C SER A 204 -9.91 -3.83 -9.23
N VAL A 205 -10.22 -5.09 -9.54
CA VAL A 205 -11.00 -5.42 -10.74
C VAL A 205 -12.40 -4.84 -10.69
N LYS A 206 -13.13 -4.95 -9.56
CA LYS A 206 -14.45 -4.34 -9.42
C LYS A 206 -14.37 -2.84 -9.67
N THR A 207 -13.45 -2.16 -8.98
CA THR A 207 -13.22 -0.71 -9.13
C THR A 207 -12.91 -0.32 -10.59
N ARG A 208 -12.07 -1.10 -11.28
CA ARG A 208 -11.73 -0.87 -12.69
C ARG A 208 -12.94 -1.08 -13.58
N CYS A 209 -13.71 -2.15 -13.38
CA CYS A 209 -14.94 -2.42 -14.15
C CYS A 209 -15.97 -1.30 -13.98
N GLU A 210 -16.17 -0.77 -12.78
CA GLU A 210 -17.07 0.36 -12.53
C GLU A 210 -16.66 1.61 -13.32
N HIS A 211 -15.37 1.97 -13.31
CA HIS A 211 -14.89 3.14 -14.05
C HIS A 211 -14.89 2.90 -15.56
N ALA A 212 -14.64 1.66 -16.01
CA ALA A 212 -14.65 1.30 -17.42
C ALA A 212 -16.04 1.48 -18.06
N LYS A 213 -17.12 1.23 -17.30
CA LYS A 213 -18.51 1.53 -17.74
C LYS A 213 -18.71 3.02 -18.06
N GLU A 214 -17.94 3.91 -17.44
CA GLU A 214 -17.95 5.35 -17.73
C GLU A 214 -16.87 5.78 -18.74
N GLY A 215 -16.13 4.84 -19.34
CA GLY A 215 -14.99 5.14 -20.23
C GLY A 215 -13.81 5.78 -19.50
N LYS A 216 -13.66 5.55 -18.18
CA LYS A 216 -12.62 6.15 -17.34
C LYS A 216 -11.72 5.09 -16.70
N GLN A 217 -10.60 5.54 -16.17
CA GLN A 217 -9.75 4.74 -15.28
C GLN A 217 -9.77 5.31 -13.85
N PRO A 218 -9.71 4.46 -12.82
CA PRO A 218 -9.70 4.92 -11.43
C PRO A 218 -8.44 5.73 -11.10
N LYS A 219 -8.62 6.86 -10.41
CA LYS A 219 -7.51 7.78 -10.08
C LYS A 219 -6.59 7.27 -8.96
N HIS A 220 -7.07 6.35 -8.14
CA HIS A 220 -6.37 5.84 -6.96
C HIS A 220 -5.63 4.52 -7.23
N LEU A 221 -5.77 3.94 -8.42
CA LEU A 221 -4.97 2.81 -8.90
C LEU A 221 -3.99 3.28 -9.98
N ALA A 222 -2.91 2.52 -10.17
CA ALA A 222 -2.01 2.71 -11.29
C ALA A 222 -2.79 2.54 -12.60
N ARG A 223 -2.67 3.53 -13.48
CA ARG A 223 -3.38 3.57 -14.76
C ARG A 223 -2.73 2.60 -15.74
N PHE A 224 -3.53 1.95 -16.58
CA PHE A 224 -3.04 1.28 -17.79
C PHE A 224 -2.55 2.35 -18.77
N ALA A 225 -1.28 2.26 -19.13
CA ALA A 225 -0.59 3.22 -20.00
C ALA A 225 -0.51 2.76 -21.47
N GLY A 226 -1.05 1.57 -21.77
CA GLY A 226 -1.00 0.92 -23.07
C GLY A 226 0.29 0.12 -23.29
N SER A 227 0.53 -0.32 -24.53
CA SER A 227 1.76 -1.02 -24.88
C SER A 227 3.01 -0.12 -24.78
N PRO A 228 4.19 -0.68 -24.44
CA PRO A 228 5.44 0.07 -24.39
C PRO A 228 5.74 0.85 -25.68
N ARG A 229 6.08 2.14 -25.53
CA ARG A 229 6.46 3.04 -26.63
C ARG A 229 7.52 4.04 -26.20
N LYS A 230 8.24 4.64 -27.16
CA LYS A 230 9.39 5.56 -26.92
C LYS A 230 9.10 6.67 -25.89
N HIS A 231 7.86 7.17 -25.84
CA HIS A 231 7.37 8.08 -24.80
C HIS A 231 6.12 7.50 -24.13
N MET A 232 6.34 6.63 -23.14
CA MET A 232 5.26 6.02 -22.39
C MET A 232 4.85 6.90 -21.20
N PRO A 233 3.55 7.22 -21.02
CA PRO A 233 3.10 7.86 -19.79
C PRO A 233 3.31 6.91 -18.62
N LYS A 234 3.59 7.45 -17.43
CA LYS A 234 3.72 6.64 -16.21
C LYS A 234 2.44 5.82 -15.99
N GLY A 235 2.59 4.50 -15.88
CA GLY A 235 1.50 3.57 -15.62
C GLY A 235 1.92 2.12 -15.72
N LEU A 236 0.94 1.24 -15.73
CA LEU A 236 1.09 -0.18 -15.98
C LEU A 236 1.27 -0.41 -17.48
N PRO A 237 2.21 -1.27 -17.92
CA PRO A 237 2.52 -1.50 -19.32
C PRO A 237 1.52 -2.45 -20.00
N PHE A 238 0.23 -2.23 -19.76
CA PHE A 238 -0.87 -3.01 -20.29
C PHE A 238 -1.88 -2.08 -20.96
N GLU A 239 -2.64 -2.63 -21.91
CA GLU A 239 -3.83 -2.01 -22.49
C GLU A 239 -5.07 -2.27 -21.63
#